data_AF-A0A6C0TZC4-F1
#
_entry.id   AF-A0A6C0TZC4-F1
#
_cell.length_a   1.000
_cell.length_b   1.000
_cell.length_c   1.000
_cell.angle_alpha   90.00
_cell.angle_beta   90.00
_cell.angle_gamma   90.00
#
_symmetry.space_group_name_H-M   'P 1'
#
loop_
_entity.id
_entity.type
_entity.pdbx_description
1 polymer ?
#
loop_
_entity_poly.entity_id
_entity_poly.type
_entity_poly.pdbx_seq_one_letter_code
_entity_poly.pdbx_strand_id
1 'polypeptide(L)'
;MSSMSFFSCSALALFAVAASGSLAAEEVREEVVREEEVPLWELGFGAGTLYTPDYPASSESRARAIALPYVVYRGDVLRLGDGQAARAVAAESSRFELSMSFDAAFDARSDRNDLRRGMPDLDFLFEAGPQLRFKLGQYEFDNNGYGELDLALQARAVFSTDFGGIEHQGYVAEPMLRYRHWGLLRPQLETNVSLRPIWADRRLHSFFYGVDPQYVTPERPFYEADAGYFGTQMSLYATWHFTDRFQVFGGTQIISHHGAANRASPLFEEDYTFNIGIGFIWSLIHSEKTVVRPRGR
;
A
#
# COMPACT_ATOMS: atom_id res chain seq x y z
N MET A 1 10.19 60.82 -58.20
CA MET A 1 9.54 62.10 -58.53
C MET A 1 8.18 61.78 -59.15
N SER A 2 7.17 62.62 -58.89
CA SER A 2 5.73 62.37 -59.13
C SER A 2 5.13 61.24 -58.27
N SER A 3 3.88 61.31 -57.77
CA SER A 3 2.95 62.40 -57.42
C SER A 3 1.86 61.76 -56.50
N MET A 4 1.29 62.34 -55.44
CA MET A 4 0.27 63.44 -55.42
C MET A 4 -0.84 63.23 -56.47
N SER A 5 -2.16 63.27 -56.19
CA SER A 5 -2.95 63.66 -54.99
C SER A 5 -4.42 63.15 -55.08
N PHE A 6 -5.29 63.66 -54.19
CA PHE A 6 -6.79 63.67 -54.17
C PHE A 6 -7.43 62.62 -53.23
N PHE A 7 -8.16 62.98 -52.14
CA PHE A 7 -9.44 63.72 -51.99
C PHE A 7 -10.56 63.12 -52.87
N SER A 8 -11.80 62.88 -52.46
CA SER A 8 -12.56 63.02 -51.19
C SER A 8 -13.75 62.01 -51.24
N CYS A 9 -14.74 61.89 -50.33
CA CYS A 9 -15.21 62.70 -49.19
C CYS A 9 -15.98 61.81 -48.16
N SER A 10 -16.64 62.44 -47.17
CA SER A 10 -17.37 61.83 -46.05
C SER A 10 -18.74 61.21 -46.38
N ALA A 11 -19.12 60.15 -45.64
CA ALA A 11 -20.50 59.93 -45.18
C ALA A 11 -20.49 59.12 -43.87
N LEU A 12 -21.05 59.70 -42.79
CA LEU A 12 -21.24 59.02 -41.50
C LEU A 12 -22.45 58.09 -41.55
N ALA A 13 -22.32 56.88 -41.02
CA ALA A 13 -23.45 56.13 -40.48
C ALA A 13 -22.97 55.30 -39.28
N LEU A 14 -23.31 55.75 -38.06
CA LEU A 14 -23.14 54.94 -36.86
C LEU A 14 -24.07 53.73 -36.94
N PHE A 15 -23.54 52.54 -36.74
CA PHE A 15 -24.23 51.52 -35.95
C PHE A 15 -23.22 50.79 -35.08
N ALA A 16 -23.21 51.13 -33.79
CA ALA A 16 -22.45 50.40 -32.80
C ALA A 16 -23.18 49.09 -32.48
N VAL A 17 -22.57 47.97 -32.85
CA VAL A 17 -22.89 46.67 -32.26
C VAL A 17 -21.73 46.32 -31.34
N ALA A 18 -21.97 46.42 -30.04
CA ALA A 18 -21.01 46.02 -29.03
C ALA A 18 -20.88 44.49 -29.04
N ALA A 19 -19.94 43.98 -29.85
CA ALA A 19 -19.44 42.63 -29.69
C ALA A 19 -18.57 42.59 -28.44
N SER A 20 -19.20 42.34 -27.28
CA SER A 20 -18.51 42.03 -26.02
C SER A 20 -17.85 40.66 -26.12
N GLY A 21 -16.80 40.58 -26.95
CA GLY A 21 -15.86 39.48 -26.99
C GLY A 21 -15.07 39.50 -25.70
N SER A 22 -15.63 38.89 -24.64
CA SER A 22 -14.88 38.57 -23.45
C SER A 22 -13.74 37.63 -23.87
N LEU A 23 -12.52 38.18 -23.94
CA LEU A 23 -11.31 37.38 -23.85
C LEU A 23 -11.36 36.72 -22.48
N ALA A 24 -11.94 35.52 -22.43
CA ALA A 24 -11.77 34.62 -21.32
C ALA A 24 -10.28 34.32 -21.25
N ALA A 25 -9.59 35.06 -20.39
CA ALA A 25 -8.30 34.63 -19.90
C ALA A 25 -8.54 33.24 -19.30
N GLU A 26 -7.96 32.23 -19.93
CA GLU A 26 -7.81 30.91 -19.33
C GLU A 26 -6.87 31.12 -18.14
N GLU A 27 -7.46 31.43 -16.98
CA GLU A 27 -6.72 31.48 -15.72
C GLU A 27 -6.11 30.10 -15.55
N VAL A 28 -4.80 30.02 -15.82
CA VAL A 28 -3.95 28.94 -15.36
C VAL A 28 -4.01 29.01 -13.84
N ARG A 29 -5.00 28.30 -13.30
CA ARG A 29 -5.25 28.19 -11.88
C ARG A 29 -4.08 27.38 -11.34
N GLU A 30 -3.03 28.07 -10.91
CA GLU A 30 -1.96 27.45 -10.14
C GLU A 30 -2.64 26.72 -8.97
N GLU A 31 -2.62 25.39 -9.02
CA GLU A 31 -2.98 24.56 -7.89
C GLU A 31 -2.01 24.91 -6.78
N VAL A 32 -2.44 25.78 -5.86
CA VAL A 32 -1.75 26.04 -4.61
C VAL A 32 -1.94 24.79 -3.75
N VAL A 33 -1.21 23.73 -4.12
CA VAL A 33 -0.96 22.56 -3.30
C VAL A 33 -0.46 23.11 -1.98
N ARG A 34 -1.30 23.04 -0.94
CA ARG A 34 -0.91 23.56 0.37
C ARG A 34 0.15 22.63 0.91
N GLU A 35 1.37 23.10 0.82
CA GLU A 35 2.54 22.51 1.44
C GLU A 35 2.45 22.68 2.97
N GLU A 36 2.77 21.62 3.70
CA GLU A 36 2.90 21.65 5.16
C GLU A 36 4.31 21.19 5.56
N GLU A 37 4.88 21.88 6.54
CA GLU A 37 6.15 21.51 7.14
C GLU A 37 5.92 20.48 8.25
N VAL A 38 6.33 19.24 8.00
CA VAL A 38 6.26 18.13 8.96
C VAL A 38 7.67 17.74 9.41
N PRO A 39 7.86 17.17 10.62
CA PRO A 39 9.18 16.72 11.06
C PRO A 39 9.80 15.69 10.10
N LEU A 40 11.09 15.85 9.78
CA LEU A 40 11.87 14.89 8.99
C LEU A 40 11.86 13.49 9.63
N TRP A 41 11.96 13.39 10.95
CA TRP A 41 11.85 12.12 11.65
C TRP A 41 11.06 12.23 12.94
N GLU A 42 10.45 11.11 13.32
CA GLU A 42 9.74 10.92 14.58
C GLU A 42 10.10 9.56 15.18
N LEU A 43 10.24 9.51 16.50
CA LEU A 43 10.42 8.27 17.26
C LEU A 43 9.34 8.18 18.34
N GLY A 44 8.79 6.98 18.46
CA GLY A 44 7.71 6.68 19.38
C GLY A 44 7.57 5.20 19.61
N PHE A 45 6.36 4.77 19.98
CA PHE A 45 6.01 3.37 20.08
C PHE A 45 4.65 3.12 19.44
N GLY A 46 4.48 1.93 18.89
CA GLY A 46 3.20 1.43 18.42
C GLY A 46 2.85 0.14 19.15
N ALA A 47 1.57 -0.06 19.41
CA ALA A 47 1.06 -1.34 19.89
C ALA A 47 -0.27 -1.67 19.23
N GLY A 48 -0.53 -2.95 19.01
CA GLY A 48 -1.75 -3.41 18.38
C GLY A 48 -1.98 -4.90 18.56
N THR A 49 -3.16 -5.34 18.14
CA THR A 49 -3.55 -6.74 18.04
C THR A 49 -3.97 -7.05 16.61
N LEU A 50 -3.59 -8.23 16.15
CA LEU A 50 -3.89 -8.78 14.84
C LEU A 50 -4.51 -10.15 15.04
N TYR A 51 -5.62 -10.42 14.37
CA TYR A 51 -6.19 -11.76 14.24
C TYR A 51 -6.00 -12.18 12.78
N THR A 52 -5.13 -13.16 12.56
CA THR A 52 -4.71 -13.64 11.24
C THR A 52 -4.86 -15.15 11.18
N PRO A 53 -5.05 -15.76 10.00
CA PRO A 53 -4.83 -17.19 9.84
C PRO A 53 -3.38 -17.55 10.18
N ASP A 54 -3.12 -18.80 10.55
CA ASP A 54 -1.75 -19.27 10.84
C ASP A 54 -0.90 -19.35 9.55
N TYR A 55 -1.54 -19.59 8.41
CA TYR A 55 -0.95 -19.43 7.08
C TYR A 55 -2.07 -19.18 6.05
N PRO A 56 -1.77 -18.74 4.82
CA PRO A 56 -2.81 -18.50 3.82
C PRO A 56 -3.60 -19.78 3.49
N ALA A 57 -4.91 -19.65 3.30
CA ALA A 57 -5.87 -20.76 3.22
C ALA A 57 -5.96 -21.71 4.46
N SER A 58 -5.40 -21.36 5.62
CA SER A 58 -5.63 -22.04 6.90
C SER A 58 -7.02 -21.76 7.47
N SER A 59 -7.69 -22.77 8.02
CA SER A 59 -8.93 -22.57 8.81
C SER A 59 -8.61 -22.06 10.22
N GLU A 60 -7.45 -22.43 10.76
CA GLU A 60 -6.99 -21.98 12.07
C GLU A 60 -6.43 -20.55 12.01
N SER A 61 -6.84 -19.73 12.98
CA SER A 61 -6.49 -18.31 13.09
C SER A 61 -6.18 -17.93 14.54
N ARG A 62 -5.26 -16.97 14.72
CA ARG A 62 -4.71 -16.60 16.02
C ARG A 62 -4.66 -15.10 16.24
N ALA A 63 -5.00 -14.69 17.47
CA ALA A 63 -4.76 -13.34 17.95
C ALA A 63 -3.28 -13.20 18.38
N ARG A 64 -2.63 -12.15 17.89
CA ARG A 64 -1.22 -11.80 18.12
C ARG A 64 -1.15 -10.35 18.56
N ALA A 65 -0.59 -10.10 19.74
CA ALA A 65 -0.32 -8.75 20.22
C ALA A 65 1.13 -8.39 19.92
N ILE A 66 1.34 -7.17 19.40
CA ILE A 66 2.67 -6.64 19.09
C ILE A 66 2.82 -5.26 19.72
N ALA A 67 4.00 -5.00 20.28
CA ALA A 67 4.41 -3.70 20.79
C ALA A 67 5.87 -3.48 20.40
N LEU A 68 6.14 -2.43 19.61
CA LEU A 68 7.45 -2.15 19.05
C LEU A 68 7.75 -0.64 19.08
N PRO A 69 9.05 -0.25 19.06
CA PRO A 69 9.44 1.10 18.68
C PRO A 69 8.88 1.44 17.30
N TYR A 70 8.34 2.65 17.15
CA TYR A 70 7.86 3.17 15.88
C TYR A 70 8.77 4.31 15.42
N VAL A 71 9.12 4.29 14.14
CA VAL A 71 10.02 5.25 13.50
C VAL A 71 9.32 5.81 12.27
N VAL A 72 9.12 7.13 12.23
CA VAL A 72 8.83 7.83 10.98
C VAL A 72 10.12 8.44 10.47
N TYR A 73 10.39 8.27 9.18
CA TYR A 73 11.47 8.99 8.50
C TYR A 73 10.97 9.45 7.14
N ARG A 74 10.87 10.75 6.94
CA ARG A 74 10.29 11.40 5.75
C ARG A 74 11.36 11.92 4.79
N GLY A 75 12.47 11.20 4.65
CA GLY A 75 13.53 11.56 3.71
C GLY A 75 13.10 11.40 2.24
N ASP A 76 13.96 11.87 1.33
CA ASP A 76 13.69 11.80 -0.10
C ASP A 76 14.05 10.42 -0.69
N VAL A 77 15.14 9.82 -0.21
CA VAL A 77 15.62 8.48 -0.61
C VAL A 77 15.07 7.36 0.27
N LEU A 78 14.82 7.60 1.56
CA LEU A 78 14.26 6.61 2.48
C LEU A 78 13.01 7.18 3.11
N ARG A 79 11.92 6.40 3.08
CA ARG A 79 10.60 6.75 3.63
C ARG A 79 10.12 5.60 4.52
N LEU A 80 9.97 5.86 5.81
CA LEU A 80 9.55 4.88 6.82
C LEU A 80 8.32 5.41 7.58
N GLY A 81 7.34 4.55 7.84
CA GLY A 81 6.13 4.89 8.59
C GLY A 81 5.17 5.79 7.81
N ASP A 82 4.51 6.71 8.53
CA ASP A 82 3.59 7.72 7.98
C ASP A 82 2.34 7.12 7.31
N GLY A 83 1.74 6.11 7.96
CA GLY A 83 0.59 5.37 7.42
C GLY A 83 0.93 4.45 6.24
N GLN A 84 2.22 4.30 5.89
CA GLN A 84 2.69 3.54 4.75
C GLN A 84 3.71 2.48 5.16
N ALA A 85 3.80 1.41 4.35
CA ALA A 85 4.91 0.47 4.43
C ALA A 85 6.23 1.18 4.11
N ALA A 86 7.32 0.69 4.72
CA ALA A 86 8.67 1.16 4.44
C ALA A 86 8.97 1.13 2.94
N ARG A 87 9.64 2.17 2.42
CA ARG A 87 10.18 2.16 1.06
C ARG A 87 11.47 2.97 0.92
N ALA A 88 12.38 2.47 0.07
CA ALA A 88 13.56 3.22 -0.34
C ALA A 88 13.36 3.71 -1.78
N VAL A 89 13.22 5.01 -2.00
CA VAL A 89 12.96 5.64 -3.29
C VAL A 89 14.28 5.85 -4.04
N ALA A 90 14.39 5.23 -5.21
CA ALA A 90 15.54 5.36 -6.10
C ALA A 90 15.33 6.45 -7.17
N ALA A 91 14.10 6.62 -7.65
CA ALA A 91 13.73 7.69 -8.58
C ALA A 91 12.24 8.05 -8.42
N GLU A 92 11.89 9.33 -8.55
CA GLU A 92 10.50 9.79 -8.51
C GLU A 92 10.24 10.87 -9.57
N SER A 93 9.02 10.87 -10.10
CA SER A 93 8.48 11.88 -11.02
C SER A 93 7.02 12.18 -10.69
N SER A 94 6.39 13.06 -11.47
CA SER A 94 4.94 13.33 -11.39
C SER A 94 4.06 12.12 -11.76
N ARG A 95 4.58 11.14 -12.52
CA ARG A 95 3.78 9.99 -13.00
C ARG A 95 4.20 8.63 -12.44
N PHE A 96 5.46 8.47 -12.03
CA PHE A 96 5.97 7.21 -11.50
C PHE A 96 6.99 7.39 -10.37
N GLU A 97 7.05 6.42 -9.45
CA GLU A 97 8.09 6.25 -8.44
C GLU A 97 8.69 4.84 -8.58
N LEU A 98 10.02 4.76 -8.67
CA LEU A 98 10.78 3.52 -8.52
C LEU A 98 11.34 3.46 -7.10
N SER A 99 10.95 2.44 -6.34
CA SER A 99 11.39 2.22 -4.97
C SER A 99 11.65 0.74 -4.68
N MET A 100 12.22 0.41 -3.51
CA MET A 100 12.04 -0.91 -2.90
C MET A 100 10.82 -0.89 -1.99
N SER A 101 10.02 -1.97 -2.01
CA SER A 101 8.99 -2.26 -1.02
C SER A 101 9.37 -3.46 -0.15
N PHE A 102 8.72 -3.56 1.01
CA PHE A 102 8.95 -4.58 2.03
C PHE A 102 7.61 -5.08 2.58
N ASP A 103 7.54 -6.34 2.99
CA ASP A 103 6.40 -6.93 3.74
C ASP A 103 6.90 -7.84 4.85
N ALA A 104 6.00 -8.29 5.73
CA ALA A 104 6.28 -9.33 6.70
C ALA A 104 5.04 -10.16 7.05
N ALA A 105 5.24 -11.44 7.38
CA ALA A 105 4.21 -12.32 7.93
C ALA A 105 4.70 -12.99 9.21
N PHE A 106 3.78 -13.20 10.16
CA PHE A 106 4.12 -13.80 11.45
C PHE A 106 4.44 -15.30 11.34
N ASP A 107 5.24 -15.77 12.29
CA ASP A 107 5.50 -17.18 12.55
C ASP A 107 4.21 -17.97 12.85
N ALA A 108 4.13 -19.26 12.54
CA ALA A 108 3.04 -20.11 13.02
C ALA A 108 3.54 -21.48 13.46
N ARG A 109 3.11 -21.90 14.66
CA ARG A 109 3.54 -23.16 15.24
C ARG A 109 2.69 -24.32 14.74
N SER A 110 3.38 -25.32 14.20
CA SER A 110 2.79 -26.54 13.64
C SER A 110 2.31 -27.52 14.72
N ASP A 111 2.76 -27.39 15.98
CA ASP A 111 2.17 -28.11 17.13
C ASP A 111 0.75 -27.65 17.48
N ARG A 112 0.37 -26.48 16.95
CA ARG A 112 -0.82 -25.69 17.25
C ARG A 112 -1.76 -25.55 16.06
N ASN A 113 -1.51 -26.30 14.99
CA ASN A 113 -2.39 -26.44 13.85
C ASN A 113 -2.55 -27.93 13.53
N ASP A 114 -3.78 -28.42 13.45
CA ASP A 114 -4.06 -29.85 13.37
C ASP A 114 -3.56 -30.49 12.06
N LEU A 115 -3.66 -29.77 10.94
CA LEU A 115 -3.15 -30.24 9.65
C LEU A 115 -1.63 -30.16 9.54
N ARG A 116 -0.96 -29.28 10.28
CA ARG A 116 0.51 -29.18 10.28
C ARG A 116 1.19 -29.98 11.40
N ARG A 117 0.44 -30.65 12.26
CA ARG A 117 0.99 -31.43 13.39
C ARG A 117 2.10 -32.39 12.95
N GLY A 118 3.26 -32.29 13.59
CA GLY A 118 4.45 -33.08 13.28
C GLY A 118 5.31 -32.56 12.10
N MET A 119 4.94 -31.45 11.47
CA MET A 119 5.77 -30.69 10.54
C MET A 119 6.60 -29.63 11.29
N PRO A 120 7.64 -29.04 10.66
CA PRO A 120 8.31 -27.86 11.19
C PRO A 120 7.35 -26.68 11.31
N ASP A 121 7.65 -25.79 12.26
CA ASP A 121 6.96 -24.51 12.39
C ASP A 121 7.17 -23.66 11.12
N LEU A 122 6.23 -22.77 10.84
CA LEU A 122 6.41 -21.71 9.85
C LEU A 122 7.14 -20.56 10.54
N ASP A 123 8.38 -20.33 10.17
CA ASP A 123 9.18 -19.22 10.68
C ASP A 123 8.62 -17.86 10.23
N PHE A 124 9.02 -16.78 10.93
CA PHE A 124 8.67 -15.42 10.56
C PHE A 124 9.19 -15.09 9.15
N LEU A 125 8.32 -14.55 8.29
CA LEU A 125 8.68 -14.15 6.94
C LEU A 125 8.92 -12.64 6.85
N PHE A 126 9.93 -12.26 6.08
CA PHE A 126 10.11 -10.89 5.59
C PHE A 126 10.37 -10.87 4.09
N GLU A 127 9.91 -9.81 3.44
CA GLU A 127 10.01 -9.64 1.99
C GLU A 127 10.74 -8.36 1.64
N ALA A 128 11.51 -8.36 0.55
CA ALA A 128 12.16 -7.17 0.02
C ALA A 128 12.30 -7.26 -1.51
N GLY A 129 12.03 -6.15 -2.21
CA GLY A 129 12.32 -6.07 -3.65
C GLY A 129 11.83 -4.81 -4.34
N PRO A 130 12.08 -4.67 -5.66
CA PRO A 130 11.67 -3.51 -6.43
C PRO A 130 10.15 -3.35 -6.54
N GLN A 131 9.74 -2.09 -6.50
CA GLN A 131 8.39 -1.59 -6.71
C GLN A 131 8.42 -0.46 -7.75
N LEU A 132 7.58 -0.57 -8.78
CA LEU A 132 7.27 0.53 -9.69
C LEU A 132 5.83 1.00 -9.43
N ARG A 133 5.67 2.19 -8.86
CA ARG A 133 4.36 2.81 -8.61
C ARG A 133 4.03 3.83 -9.69
N PHE A 134 2.88 3.69 -10.33
CA PHE A 134 2.26 4.66 -11.22
C PHE A 134 1.24 5.48 -10.44
N LYS A 135 1.35 6.81 -10.51
CA LYS A 135 0.37 7.76 -9.97
C LYS A 135 -0.72 7.92 -11.03
N LEU A 136 -1.89 7.31 -10.83
CA LEU A 136 -2.95 7.23 -11.85
C LEU A 136 -3.90 8.42 -11.81
N GLY A 137 -4.15 8.96 -10.62
CA GLY A 137 -5.04 10.11 -10.44
C GLY A 137 -4.96 10.72 -9.05
N GLN A 138 -5.19 12.02 -8.99
CA GLN A 138 -5.38 12.81 -7.78
C GLN A 138 -6.76 13.47 -7.89
N TYR A 139 -7.51 13.53 -6.79
CA TYR A 139 -8.91 13.95 -6.77
C TYR A 139 -9.15 14.87 -5.58
N GLU A 140 -9.55 16.11 -5.85
CA GLU A 140 -10.03 17.04 -4.80
C GLU A 140 -11.55 16.97 -4.68
N PHE A 141 -12.07 17.16 -3.46
CA PHE A 141 -13.49 17.11 -3.14
C PHE A 141 -13.93 18.36 -2.38
N ASP A 142 -15.18 18.83 -2.61
CA ASP A 142 -15.74 20.08 -2.05
C ASP A 142 -15.68 20.18 -0.51
N ASN A 143 -15.59 19.04 0.19
CA ASN A 143 -15.47 18.95 1.64
C ASN A 143 -14.03 19.11 2.17
N ASN A 144 -13.09 19.60 1.34
CA ASN A 144 -11.64 19.51 1.53
C ASN A 144 -11.09 18.07 1.56
N GLY A 145 -11.86 17.07 1.13
CA GLY A 145 -11.36 15.71 0.97
C GLY A 145 -10.37 15.63 -0.19
N TYR A 146 -9.47 14.66 -0.12
CA TYR A 146 -8.45 14.43 -1.15
C TYR A 146 -8.28 12.92 -1.36
N GLY A 147 -8.16 12.49 -2.62
CA GLY A 147 -8.02 11.09 -3.02
C GLY A 147 -6.84 10.85 -3.95
N GLU A 148 -6.15 9.74 -3.77
CA GLU A 148 -5.05 9.26 -4.62
C GLU A 148 -5.35 7.86 -5.13
N LEU A 149 -5.19 7.64 -6.43
CA LEU A 149 -5.24 6.33 -7.07
C LEU A 149 -3.85 5.95 -7.59
N ASP A 150 -3.32 4.84 -7.09
CA ASP A 150 -2.02 4.27 -7.47
C ASP A 150 -2.20 2.89 -8.11
N LEU A 151 -1.33 2.55 -9.06
CA LEU A 151 -1.01 1.16 -9.40
C LEU A 151 0.45 0.90 -9.05
N ALA A 152 0.72 0.02 -8.08
CA ALA A 152 2.07 -0.45 -7.78
C ALA A 152 2.31 -1.83 -8.39
N LEU A 153 3.42 -2.03 -9.09
CA LEU A 153 3.91 -3.33 -9.53
C LEU A 153 5.09 -3.72 -8.64
N GLN A 154 4.94 -4.78 -7.86
CA GLN A 154 5.97 -5.24 -6.93
C GLN A 154 6.48 -6.63 -7.32
N ALA A 155 7.78 -6.85 -7.16
CA ALA A 155 8.39 -8.17 -7.22
C ALA A 155 9.37 -8.28 -6.05
N ARG A 156 9.15 -9.23 -5.14
CA ARG A 156 9.89 -9.34 -3.87
C ARG A 156 10.50 -10.72 -3.70
N ALA A 157 11.71 -10.75 -3.14
CA ALA A 157 12.30 -11.97 -2.59
C ALA A 157 11.79 -12.14 -1.17
N VAL A 158 11.45 -13.37 -0.80
CA VAL A 158 10.89 -13.75 0.50
C VAL A 158 11.92 -14.56 1.27
N PHE A 159 12.03 -14.29 2.56
CA PHE A 159 12.98 -14.94 3.46
C PHE A 159 12.30 -15.32 4.77
N SER A 160 12.67 -16.46 5.35
CA SER A 160 12.25 -16.87 6.68
C SER A 160 13.38 -16.69 7.70
N THR A 161 13.02 -16.51 8.97
CA THR A 161 13.97 -16.43 10.08
C THR A 161 13.36 -16.85 11.43
N ASP A 162 14.13 -17.62 12.19
CA ASP A 162 13.93 -17.95 13.61
C ASP A 162 14.70 -17.00 14.55
N PHE A 163 15.26 -15.92 14.00
CA PHE A 163 16.24 -15.00 14.60
C PHE A 163 17.63 -15.61 14.90
N GLY A 164 17.88 -16.87 14.55
CA GLY A 164 19.20 -17.52 14.55
C GLY A 164 19.82 -17.64 13.15
N GLY A 165 19.00 -17.87 12.13
CA GLY A 165 19.38 -17.93 10.72
C GLY A 165 18.43 -17.15 9.81
N ILE A 166 18.79 -17.05 8.52
CA ILE A 166 17.94 -16.49 7.47
C ILE A 166 17.97 -17.45 6.28
N GLU A 167 16.81 -17.91 5.83
CA GLU A 167 16.69 -18.74 4.64
C GLU A 167 15.87 -18.03 3.56
N HIS A 168 16.31 -18.12 2.30
CA HIS A 168 15.49 -17.68 1.17
C HIS A 168 14.32 -18.65 0.99
N GLN A 169 13.09 -18.15 0.86
CA GLN A 169 11.88 -18.96 0.63
C GLN A 169 11.27 -18.79 -0.76
N GLY A 170 11.82 -17.93 -1.62
CA GLY A 170 11.37 -17.80 -3.01
C GLY A 170 11.00 -16.37 -3.38
N TYR A 171 10.21 -16.23 -4.43
CA TYR A 171 9.79 -14.94 -4.97
C TYR A 171 8.27 -14.80 -5.04
N VAL A 172 7.80 -13.57 -4.86
CA VAL A 172 6.41 -13.16 -4.99
C VAL A 172 6.29 -11.96 -5.95
N ALA A 173 5.19 -11.89 -6.70
CA ALA A 173 4.85 -10.79 -7.60
C ALA A 173 3.42 -10.29 -7.32
N GLU A 174 3.28 -8.99 -7.09
CA GLU A 174 2.08 -8.36 -6.55
C GLU A 174 1.80 -7.00 -7.20
N PRO A 175 1.05 -6.97 -8.33
CA PRO A 175 0.34 -5.77 -8.72
C PRO A 175 -0.68 -5.40 -7.63
N MET A 176 -0.71 -4.12 -7.27
CA MET A 176 -1.63 -3.54 -6.29
C MET A 176 -2.29 -2.31 -6.90
N LEU A 177 -3.60 -2.35 -7.08
CA LEU A 177 -4.40 -1.14 -7.26
C LEU A 177 -4.75 -0.61 -5.87
N ARG A 178 -4.46 0.66 -5.58
CA ARG A 178 -4.74 1.27 -4.28
C ARG A 178 -5.42 2.62 -4.46
N TYR A 179 -6.51 2.81 -3.72
CA TYR A 179 -7.14 4.11 -3.54
C TYR A 179 -7.01 4.55 -2.08
N ARG A 180 -6.39 5.71 -1.86
CA ARG A 180 -6.28 6.35 -0.55
C ARG A 180 -7.10 7.63 -0.53
N HIS A 181 -7.78 7.92 0.58
CA HIS A 181 -8.62 9.10 0.71
C HIS A 181 -8.54 9.70 2.12
N TRP A 182 -8.28 10.99 2.20
CA TRP A 182 -8.30 11.78 3.44
C TRP A 182 -9.55 12.66 3.47
N GLY A 183 -10.13 12.85 4.65
CA GLY A 183 -11.29 13.73 4.80
C GLY A 183 -12.66 13.11 4.45
N LEU A 184 -12.74 11.79 4.18
CA LEU A 184 -13.92 11.13 3.60
C LEU A 184 -15.23 11.43 4.36
N LEU A 185 -15.14 11.41 5.70
CA LEU A 185 -16.25 11.74 6.62
C LEU A 185 -15.86 12.84 7.60
N ARG A 186 -14.57 12.91 7.94
CA ARG A 186 -13.93 13.86 8.88
C ARG A 186 -12.48 14.09 8.41
N PRO A 187 -11.91 15.30 8.56
CA PRO A 187 -10.52 15.59 8.21
C PRO A 187 -9.52 14.60 8.86
N GLN A 188 -9.76 14.21 10.11
CA GLN A 188 -8.91 13.29 10.87
C GLN A 188 -8.82 11.86 10.28
N LEU A 189 -9.74 11.48 9.39
CA LEU A 189 -9.88 10.13 8.87
C LEU A 189 -9.17 9.98 7.52
N GLU A 190 -8.06 9.23 7.53
CA GLU A 190 -7.50 8.61 6.33
C GLU A 190 -8.11 7.22 6.13
N THR A 191 -8.49 6.89 4.90
CA THR A 191 -8.90 5.54 4.49
C THR A 191 -8.05 5.06 3.32
N ASN A 192 -7.83 3.76 3.25
CA ASN A 192 -7.03 3.12 2.22
C ASN A 192 -7.70 1.80 1.82
N VAL A 193 -8.08 1.69 0.55
CA VAL A 193 -8.63 0.51 -0.06
C VAL A 193 -7.64 0.00 -1.10
N SER A 194 -7.33 -1.30 -1.08
CA SER A 194 -6.47 -1.89 -2.10
C SER A 194 -6.96 -3.27 -2.57
N LEU A 195 -6.60 -3.59 -3.81
CA LEU A 195 -6.80 -4.89 -4.45
C LEU A 195 -5.44 -5.37 -4.97
N ARG A 196 -5.01 -6.54 -4.50
CA ARG A 196 -3.68 -7.10 -4.72
C ARG A 196 -3.77 -8.58 -5.12
N PRO A 197 -3.80 -8.90 -6.42
CA PRO A 197 -3.54 -10.24 -6.91
C PRO A 197 -2.08 -10.65 -6.63
N ILE A 198 -1.87 -11.89 -6.22
CA ILE A 198 -0.59 -12.41 -5.72
C ILE A 198 -0.19 -13.65 -6.54
N TRP A 199 1.04 -13.69 -7.02
CA TRP A 199 1.68 -14.88 -7.60
C TRP A 199 2.97 -15.20 -6.85
N ALA A 200 3.23 -16.47 -6.63
CA ALA A 200 4.44 -16.94 -5.96
C ALA A 200 5.11 -18.06 -6.76
N ASP A 201 6.42 -18.23 -6.58
CA ASP A 201 7.14 -19.39 -7.12
C ASP A 201 6.84 -20.68 -6.34
N ARG A 202 7.35 -21.81 -6.83
CA ARG A 202 7.18 -23.12 -6.18
C ARG A 202 7.74 -23.14 -4.77
N ARG A 203 8.86 -22.46 -4.51
CA ARG A 203 9.55 -22.54 -3.22
C ARG A 203 8.70 -21.90 -2.13
N LEU A 204 8.11 -20.74 -2.41
CA LEU A 204 7.24 -20.04 -1.46
C LEU A 204 5.90 -20.76 -1.29
N HIS A 205 5.34 -21.34 -2.35
CA HIS A 205 4.17 -22.21 -2.22
C HIS A 205 4.48 -23.48 -1.41
N SER A 206 5.65 -24.10 -1.57
CA SER A 206 6.07 -25.28 -0.80
C SER A 206 6.24 -24.98 0.70
N PHE A 207 6.68 -23.78 1.08
CA PHE A 207 6.78 -23.37 2.48
C PHE A 207 5.43 -23.52 3.22
N PHE A 208 4.33 -23.10 2.59
CA PHE A 208 2.99 -23.21 3.16
C PHE A 208 2.32 -24.57 2.90
N TYR A 209 2.36 -25.05 1.66
CA TYR A 209 1.48 -26.13 1.17
C TYR A 209 2.20 -27.45 0.86
N GLY A 210 3.54 -27.49 0.93
CA GLY A 210 4.32 -28.70 0.64
C GLY A 210 4.25 -29.73 1.77
N VAL A 211 4.20 -31.01 1.41
CA VAL A 211 4.27 -32.13 2.35
C VAL A 211 5.37 -33.10 1.91
N ASP A 212 6.54 -32.98 2.54
CA ASP A 212 7.66 -33.90 2.30
C ASP A 212 7.33 -35.35 2.72
N PRO A 213 8.02 -36.36 2.15
CA PRO A 213 7.75 -37.78 2.43
C PRO A 213 7.82 -38.17 3.92
N GLN A 214 8.62 -37.46 4.71
CA GLN A 214 8.77 -37.66 6.16
C GLN A 214 7.56 -37.19 6.98
N TYR A 215 6.71 -36.32 6.42
CA TYR A 215 5.54 -35.75 7.10
C TYR A 215 4.21 -36.35 6.62
N VAL A 216 4.25 -37.37 5.76
CA VAL A 216 3.06 -38.00 5.18
C VAL A 216 2.28 -38.78 6.24
N THR A 217 0.97 -38.57 6.29
CA THR A 217 0.01 -39.40 7.04
C THR A 217 -1.13 -39.85 6.11
N PRO A 218 -2.02 -40.77 6.53
CA PRO A 218 -3.20 -41.13 5.73
C PRO A 218 -4.11 -39.93 5.40
N GLU A 219 -4.17 -38.94 6.30
CA GLU A 219 -4.97 -37.72 6.18
C GLU A 219 -4.20 -36.59 5.48
N ARG A 220 -2.86 -36.60 5.55
CA ARG A 220 -1.94 -35.65 4.92
C ARG A 220 -1.02 -36.35 3.92
N PRO A 221 -1.50 -36.68 2.70
CA PRO A 221 -0.67 -37.29 1.65
C PRO A 221 0.51 -36.40 1.23
N PHE A 222 1.51 -37.00 0.58
CA PHE A 222 2.60 -36.27 -0.08
C PHE A 222 2.05 -35.25 -1.08
N TYR A 223 2.60 -34.04 -1.07
CA TYR A 223 2.21 -32.97 -1.97
C TYR A 223 3.42 -32.12 -2.34
N GLU A 224 3.76 -32.09 -3.64
CA GLU A 224 4.71 -31.14 -4.19
C GLU A 224 3.93 -29.92 -4.69
N ALA A 225 4.28 -28.74 -4.19
CA ALA A 225 3.57 -27.52 -4.56
C ALA A 225 3.97 -27.04 -5.97
N ASP A 226 3.06 -26.31 -6.61
CA ASP A 226 3.28 -25.65 -7.89
C ASP A 226 3.51 -24.14 -7.76
N ALA A 227 4.26 -23.59 -8.71
CA ALA A 227 4.37 -22.15 -8.88
C ALA A 227 3.09 -21.59 -9.52
N GLY A 228 2.69 -20.38 -9.14
CA GLY A 228 1.59 -19.68 -9.79
C GLY A 228 0.79 -18.78 -8.88
N TYR A 229 -0.46 -18.54 -9.27
CA TYR A 229 -1.36 -17.65 -8.56
C TYR A 229 -1.67 -18.19 -7.15
N PHE A 230 -1.63 -17.28 -6.18
CA PHE A 230 -1.70 -17.56 -4.74
C PHE A 230 -3.04 -17.10 -4.15
N GLY A 231 -3.60 -16.03 -4.70
CA GLY A 231 -4.90 -15.47 -4.33
C GLY A 231 -5.02 -14.01 -4.73
N THR A 232 -6.18 -13.40 -4.50
CA THR A 232 -6.35 -11.95 -4.57
C THR A 232 -6.77 -11.45 -3.20
N GLN A 233 -5.95 -10.58 -2.64
CA GLN A 233 -6.22 -9.86 -1.42
C GLN A 233 -6.97 -8.57 -1.72
N MET A 234 -8.08 -8.34 -1.04
CA MET A 234 -8.68 -7.02 -0.89
C MET A 234 -8.42 -6.53 0.53
N SER A 235 -8.18 -5.24 0.71
CA SER A 235 -7.91 -4.67 2.04
C SER A 235 -8.60 -3.31 2.22
N LEU A 236 -9.09 -3.08 3.43
CA LEU A 236 -9.66 -1.81 3.89
C LEU A 236 -8.97 -1.43 5.20
N TYR A 237 -8.30 -0.29 5.19
CA TYR A 237 -7.66 0.32 6.35
C TYR A 237 -8.22 1.71 6.61
N ALA A 238 -8.28 2.08 7.88
CA ALA A 238 -8.65 3.40 8.35
C ALA A 238 -7.70 3.84 9.46
N THR A 239 -7.22 5.08 9.37
CA THR A 239 -6.40 5.74 10.39
C THR A 239 -7.13 6.99 10.86
N TRP A 240 -7.31 7.11 12.17
CA TRP A 240 -7.87 8.29 12.82
C TRP A 240 -6.76 9.06 13.54
N HIS A 241 -6.45 10.25 13.03
CA HIS A 241 -5.47 11.16 13.60
C HIS A 241 -6.13 11.99 14.71
N PHE A 242 -5.85 11.66 15.98
CA PHE A 242 -6.36 12.43 17.12
C PHE A 242 -5.54 13.70 17.36
N THR A 243 -4.23 13.60 17.14
CA THR A 243 -3.26 14.71 17.14
C THR A 243 -2.14 14.35 16.17
N ASP A 244 -1.31 15.32 15.80
CA ASP A 244 -0.10 15.13 14.97
C ASP A 244 0.88 14.06 15.50
N ARG A 245 0.74 13.65 16.78
CA ARG A 245 1.59 12.66 17.46
C ARG A 245 0.87 11.39 17.91
N PHE A 246 -0.45 11.32 17.78
CA PHE A 246 -1.23 10.17 18.26
C PHE A 246 -2.35 9.81 17.29
N GLN A 247 -2.28 8.58 16.79
CA GLN A 247 -3.24 8.02 15.83
C GLN A 247 -3.64 6.61 16.25
N VAL A 248 -4.91 6.27 16.02
CA VAL A 248 -5.42 4.90 16.10
C VAL A 248 -5.69 4.45 14.68
N PHE A 249 -5.29 3.22 14.34
CA PHE A 249 -5.52 2.64 13.04
C PHE A 249 -6.14 1.25 13.19
N GLY A 250 -6.90 0.85 12.19
CA GLY A 250 -7.48 -0.47 12.11
C GLY A 250 -7.81 -0.84 10.68
N GLY A 251 -8.07 -2.12 10.45
CA GLY A 251 -8.43 -2.57 9.12
C GLY A 251 -8.68 -4.05 9.04
N THR A 252 -9.12 -4.46 7.86
CA THR A 252 -9.41 -5.84 7.52
C THR A 252 -8.81 -6.16 6.15
N GLN A 253 -8.35 -7.40 5.99
CA GLN A 253 -8.01 -7.96 4.68
C GLN A 253 -8.86 -9.22 4.48
N ILE A 254 -9.36 -9.41 3.27
CA ILE A 254 -9.92 -10.69 2.82
C ILE A 254 -9.05 -11.19 1.66
N ILE A 255 -8.61 -12.43 1.70
CA ILE A 255 -7.89 -13.08 0.61
C ILE A 255 -8.81 -14.14 0.01
N SER A 256 -9.11 -14.01 -1.28
CA SER A 256 -9.78 -15.06 -2.05
C SER A 256 -8.74 -15.96 -2.69
N HIS A 257 -8.79 -17.25 -2.38
CA HIS A 257 -7.92 -18.28 -2.94
C HIS A 257 -8.54 -18.99 -4.17
N HIS A 258 -9.61 -18.41 -4.73
CA HIS A 258 -10.29 -18.90 -5.92
C HIS A 258 -9.36 -18.92 -7.13
N GLY A 259 -9.07 -20.12 -7.65
CA GLY A 259 -8.12 -20.34 -8.74
C GLY A 259 -6.64 -20.40 -8.33
N ALA A 260 -6.31 -20.43 -7.03
CA ALA A 260 -4.94 -20.64 -6.58
C ALA A 260 -4.34 -21.97 -7.10
N ALA A 261 -3.04 -22.00 -7.36
CA ALA A 261 -2.36 -23.17 -7.92
C ALA A 261 -2.45 -24.39 -6.99
N ASN A 262 -2.33 -24.18 -5.68
CA ASN A 262 -2.13 -25.25 -4.69
C ASN A 262 -3.41 -25.66 -3.93
N ARG A 263 -4.59 -25.44 -4.52
CA ARG A 263 -5.90 -25.85 -3.95
C ARG A 263 -6.06 -27.37 -3.71
N ALA A 264 -5.18 -28.17 -4.31
CA ALA A 264 -5.17 -29.62 -4.14
C ALA A 264 -4.23 -30.10 -3.01
N SER A 265 -3.54 -29.16 -2.33
CA SER A 265 -2.74 -29.50 -1.15
C SER A 265 -3.65 -29.99 -0.01
N PRO A 266 -3.25 -31.03 0.74
CA PRO A 266 -3.94 -31.40 1.97
C PRO A 266 -3.76 -30.37 3.11
N LEU A 267 -2.96 -29.31 2.88
CA LEU A 267 -2.83 -28.14 3.74
C LEU A 267 -3.62 -26.94 3.20
N PHE A 268 -4.54 -27.13 2.24
CA PHE A 268 -5.43 -26.07 1.78
C PHE A 268 -6.83 -26.30 2.36
N GLU A 269 -7.29 -25.39 3.22
CA GLU A 269 -8.55 -25.55 3.96
C GLU A 269 -9.63 -24.60 3.46
N GLU A 270 -9.30 -23.31 3.36
CA GLU A 270 -10.27 -22.23 3.20
C GLU A 270 -10.15 -21.47 1.88
N ASP A 271 -11.28 -21.34 1.21
CA ASP A 271 -11.43 -20.58 -0.04
C ASP A 271 -11.32 -19.06 0.16
N TYR A 272 -11.56 -18.60 1.39
CA TYR A 272 -11.44 -17.22 1.85
C TYR A 272 -10.78 -17.16 3.23
N THR A 273 -9.70 -16.40 3.36
CA THR A 273 -9.12 -16.09 4.69
C THR A 273 -9.28 -14.62 5.05
N PHE A 274 -9.39 -14.34 6.35
CA PHE A 274 -9.66 -13.00 6.87
C PHE A 274 -8.59 -12.60 7.88
N ASN A 275 -8.07 -11.39 7.70
CA ASN A 275 -7.22 -10.71 8.67
C ASN A 275 -7.99 -9.52 9.24
N ILE A 276 -7.87 -9.27 10.54
CA ILE A 276 -8.36 -8.03 11.16
C ILE A 276 -7.34 -7.51 12.17
N GLY A 277 -7.13 -6.19 12.16
CA GLY A 277 -6.15 -5.52 13.01
C GLY A 277 -6.67 -4.23 13.61
N ILE A 278 -6.22 -3.92 14.82
CA ILE A 278 -6.37 -2.61 15.43
C ILE A 278 -5.13 -2.29 16.26
N GLY A 279 -4.66 -1.05 16.20
CA GLY A 279 -3.53 -0.58 16.96
C GLY A 279 -3.49 0.94 17.08
N PHE A 280 -2.48 1.43 17.77
CA PHE A 280 -2.19 2.85 17.88
C PHE A 280 -0.70 3.10 17.69
N ILE A 281 -0.37 4.33 17.33
CA ILE A 281 0.98 4.87 17.28
C ILE A 281 1.00 6.14 18.13
N TRP A 282 2.02 6.26 18.97
CA TRP A 282 2.31 7.48 19.72
C TRP A 282 3.76 7.92 19.48
N SER A 283 3.91 9.00 18.72
CA SER A 283 5.15 9.76 18.54
C SER A 283 5.50 10.54 19.81
N LEU A 284 6.70 10.33 20.34
CA LEU A 284 7.15 10.93 21.60
C LEU A 284 8.13 12.08 21.36
N ILE A 285 9.03 11.92 20.39
CA ILE A 285 10.08 12.88 20.04
C ILE A 285 10.20 12.98 18.52
N HIS A 286 10.58 14.16 18.03
CA HIS A 286 10.70 14.44 16.61
C HIS A 286 11.88 15.37 16.34
N SER A 287 12.26 15.49 15.07
CA SER A 287 13.29 16.43 14.64
C SER A 287 12.79 17.88 14.67
N GLU A 288 13.71 18.80 14.96
CA GLU A 288 13.52 20.24 14.68
C GLU A 288 13.57 20.54 13.17
N LYS A 289 14.36 19.76 12.41
CA LYS A 289 14.38 19.84 10.95
C LYS A 289 13.04 19.36 10.38
N THR A 290 12.39 20.20 9.60
CA THR A 290 11.17 19.89 8.85
C THR A 290 11.48 19.45 7.42
N VAL A 291 10.49 18.86 6.78
CA VAL A 291 10.41 18.65 5.33
C VAL A 291 9.05 19.09 4.84
N VAL A 292 9.01 19.60 3.61
CA VAL A 292 7.76 19.98 2.96
C VAL A 292 7.07 18.75 2.38
N ARG A 293 5.79 18.58 2.67
CA ARG A 293 4.93 17.54 2.11
C ARG A 293 3.60 18.14 1.63
N PRO A 294 2.96 17.56 0.60
CA PRO A 294 1.57 17.89 0.27
C PRO A 294 0.69 17.61 1.48
N ARG A 295 -0.08 18.60 1.91
CA ARG A 295 -0.91 18.49 3.11
C ARG A 295 -2.11 17.56 2.88
N GLY A 296 -2.04 16.35 3.42
CA GLY A 296 -3.25 15.59 3.75
C GLY A 296 -4.01 16.36 4.85
N ARG A 297 -5.22 16.85 4.54
CA ARG A 297 -6.06 17.60 5.48
C ARG A 297 -7.06 16.72 6.23
#